data_AF-A0A2P2E123-F1
#
_entry.id   AF-A0A2P2E123-F1
#
_cell.length_a   1.000
_cell.length_b   1.000
_cell.length_c   1.000
_cell.angle_alpha   90.00
_cell.angle_beta   90.00
_cell.angle_gamma   90.00
#
_symmetry.space_group_name_H-M   'P 1'
#
loop_
_entity.id
_entity.type
_entity.pdbx_description
1 polymer ?
#
loop_
_entity_poly.entity_id
_entity_poly.type
_entity_poly.pdbx_seq_one_letter_code
_entity_poly.pdbx_strand_id
1 'polypeptide(L)'
;MKPVTYLFICLFSIYTFACKQVKGDIFLLPLVTGSIETSLNTGQTTIDTTATSTIDSSTVPPVLSGNIQSNSVSLTASTNYTLSSSVSSGSSFVTCSYQTSSSNVENTPSCQLSNDGSQVLIAKSGGASITVNYSVLSFSSGMSVQRGASTFTSGLASVTLPTAINPQRSFLVLSTRTSETGNVLDARKLAKGEITNANTLNFSCYQCTASTIVEWQVIQWNASSVQSGQTTIANGNANQSVTLASSVDTTKSFLIFNYSYTPGATPGFEDEYMLEGRFLSNSQINFQRGNTTGVLDIQYFVVSLSSGATVKSNSYSMTDAQLNICDSIPSGGLTNYQRTMLLASNRIGIENPVASNVDSGSIRYGFGTAGCGGAGNTHLSATRAALGEGPTNHSISGSYFLIEF
;
A
#
# COMPACT_ATOMS: atom_id res chain seq x y z
N MET A 1 -56.94 -13.83 -22.29
CA MET A 1 -55.69 -14.62 -22.19
C MET A 1 -54.55 -13.64 -21.93
N LYS A 2 -53.80 -13.80 -20.82
CA LYS A 2 -52.63 -12.94 -20.53
C LYS A 2 -51.43 -13.43 -21.34
N PRO A 3 -50.61 -12.56 -21.95
CA PRO A 3 -49.40 -12.98 -22.65
C PRO A 3 -48.40 -13.55 -21.63
N VAL A 4 -47.85 -14.72 -21.93
CA VAL A 4 -46.74 -15.33 -21.19
C VAL A 4 -45.46 -14.94 -21.90
N THR A 5 -44.61 -14.16 -21.23
CA THR A 5 -43.27 -13.82 -21.72
C THR A 5 -42.32 -14.96 -21.38
N TYR A 6 -41.66 -15.54 -22.38
CA TYR A 6 -40.62 -16.56 -22.20
C TYR A 6 -39.25 -15.92 -22.33
N LEU A 7 -38.35 -16.21 -21.39
CA LEU A 7 -36.94 -15.83 -21.45
C LEU A 7 -36.12 -17.07 -21.83
N PHE A 8 -35.34 -16.99 -22.90
CA PHE A 8 -34.37 -18.00 -23.28
C PHE A 8 -32.99 -17.58 -22.78
N ILE A 9 -32.34 -18.45 -22.01
CA ILE A 9 -30.94 -18.28 -21.61
C ILE A 9 -30.13 -19.30 -22.40
N CYS A 10 -29.20 -18.81 -23.23
CA CYS A 10 -28.27 -19.64 -23.99
C CYS A 10 -26.88 -19.51 -23.37
N LEU A 11 -26.28 -20.64 -23.00
CA LEU A 11 -24.86 -20.70 -22.64
C LEU A 11 -24.06 -21.13 -23.86
N PHE A 12 -23.02 -20.36 -24.18
CA PHE A 12 -22.07 -20.68 -25.23
C PHE A 12 -20.97 -21.59 -24.69
N SER A 13 -20.87 -22.79 -25.25
CA SER A 13 -19.66 -23.63 -25.17
C SER A 13 -19.28 -24.03 -26.59
N ILE A 14 -17.97 -24.04 -26.87
CA ILE A 14 -17.36 -24.06 -28.21
C ILE A 14 -17.72 -25.32 -29.04
N TYR A 15 -18.42 -26.31 -28.47
CA TYR A 15 -18.65 -27.60 -29.15
C TYR A 15 -20.09 -28.15 -29.16
N THR A 16 -21.11 -27.50 -28.60
CA THR A 16 -22.50 -28.02 -28.75
C THR A 16 -23.58 -26.97 -28.48
N PHE A 17 -24.61 -26.94 -29.34
CA PHE A 17 -25.78 -26.08 -29.19
C PHE A 17 -26.87 -26.83 -28.40
N ALA A 18 -27.22 -26.33 -27.21
CA ALA A 18 -28.34 -26.87 -26.43
C ALA A 18 -29.14 -25.73 -25.78
N CYS A 19 -30.34 -25.45 -26.29
CA CYS A 19 -31.33 -24.64 -25.59
C CYS A 19 -32.12 -25.54 -24.64
N LYS A 20 -32.06 -25.26 -23.33
CA LYS A 20 -32.93 -25.88 -22.34
C LYS A 20 -33.93 -24.84 -21.84
N GLN A 21 -35.22 -25.12 -22.00
CA GLN A 21 -36.29 -24.32 -21.42
C GLN A 21 -36.28 -24.55 -19.91
N VAL A 22 -35.91 -23.54 -19.12
CA VAL A 22 -35.92 -23.62 -17.65
C VAL A 22 -37.17 -22.91 -17.14
N LYS A 23 -37.98 -23.64 -16.37
CA LYS A 23 -39.16 -23.14 -15.68
C LYS A 23 -38.86 -23.19 -14.18
N GLY A 24 -38.50 -22.06 -13.58
CA GLY A 24 -38.15 -21.97 -12.16
C GLY A 24 -37.73 -20.56 -11.75
N ASP A 25 -38.00 -20.21 -10.49
CA ASP A 25 -37.85 -18.87 -9.92
C ASP A 25 -36.43 -18.31 -10.06
N ILE A 26 -36.36 -17.09 -10.58
CA ILE A 26 -35.11 -16.41 -10.96
C ILE A 26 -34.53 -15.69 -9.75
N PHE A 27 -33.31 -16.09 -9.36
CA PHE A 27 -32.43 -15.30 -8.50
C PHE A 27 -31.81 -14.17 -9.34
N LEU A 28 -32.26 -12.94 -9.14
CA LEU A 28 -31.73 -11.75 -9.83
C LEU A 28 -30.35 -11.40 -9.28
N LEU A 29 -29.30 -11.67 -10.04
CA LEU A 29 -28.02 -10.98 -9.88
C LEU A 29 -28.16 -9.57 -10.50
N PRO A 30 -27.56 -8.52 -9.89
CA PRO A 30 -27.67 -7.17 -10.40
C PRO A 30 -26.99 -7.07 -11.77
N LEU A 31 -27.83 -6.90 -12.80
CA LEU A 31 -27.42 -6.61 -14.17
C LEU A 31 -26.90 -5.16 -14.20
N VAL A 32 -25.61 -4.99 -14.50
CA VAL A 32 -25.05 -3.67 -14.82
C VAL A 32 -25.77 -3.17 -16.06
N THR A 33 -26.53 -2.07 -15.92
CA THR A 33 -27.28 -1.45 -17.01
C THR A 33 -26.33 -0.72 -17.95
N GLY A 34 -25.66 -1.47 -18.82
CA GLY A 34 -25.19 -0.97 -20.11
C GLY A 34 -26.25 -1.32 -21.14
N SER A 35 -26.91 -0.32 -21.72
CA SER A 35 -27.81 -0.52 -22.85
C SER A 35 -27.00 -1.00 -24.05
N ILE A 36 -27.04 -2.30 -24.32
CA ILE A 36 -26.61 -2.85 -25.61
C ILE A 36 -27.81 -2.71 -26.54
N GLU A 37 -27.86 -1.65 -27.34
CA GLU A 37 -28.75 -1.60 -28.50
C GLU A 37 -28.23 -2.58 -29.56
N THR A 38 -28.66 -3.84 -29.49
CA THR A 38 -28.62 -4.71 -30.67
C THR A 38 -29.87 -4.43 -31.49
N SER A 39 -29.76 -3.58 -32.52
CA SER A 39 -30.81 -3.49 -33.54
C SER A 39 -30.82 -4.80 -34.35
N LEU A 40 -31.71 -5.72 -34.01
CA LEU A 40 -31.97 -6.90 -34.84
C LEU A 40 -32.82 -6.49 -36.03
N ASN A 41 -32.18 -6.33 -37.19
CA ASN A 41 -32.88 -6.18 -38.47
C ASN A 41 -33.54 -7.53 -38.80
N THR A 42 -34.87 -7.55 -38.94
CA THR A 42 -35.70 -8.76 -39.12
C THR A 42 -35.55 -9.50 -40.46
N GLY A 43 -34.40 -9.36 -41.12
CA GLY A 43 -34.06 -10.06 -42.37
C GLY A 43 -32.65 -10.65 -42.42
N GLN A 44 -31.86 -10.57 -41.34
CA GLN A 44 -30.46 -11.01 -41.34
C GLN A 44 -30.34 -12.45 -40.80
N THR A 45 -30.04 -13.41 -41.68
CA THR A 45 -29.92 -14.85 -41.36
C THR A 45 -28.52 -15.28 -40.90
N THR A 46 -27.60 -14.34 -40.82
CA THR A 46 -26.22 -14.55 -40.36
C THR A 46 -25.92 -13.63 -39.21
N ILE A 47 -25.66 -14.21 -38.03
CA ILE A 47 -25.08 -13.49 -36.89
C ILE A 47 -23.65 -13.16 -37.27
N ASP A 48 -23.34 -11.87 -37.35
CA ASP A 48 -21.96 -11.42 -37.46
C ASP A 48 -21.22 -11.77 -36.16
N THR A 49 -20.46 -12.86 -36.21
CA THR A 49 -19.67 -13.37 -35.08
C THR A 49 -18.36 -12.60 -34.90
N THR A 50 -18.11 -11.57 -35.70
CA THR A 50 -16.93 -10.70 -35.55
C THR A 50 -17.13 -9.53 -34.60
N ALA A 51 -18.31 -9.38 -33.99
CA ALA A 51 -18.55 -8.41 -32.94
C ALA A 51 -17.75 -8.76 -31.67
N THR A 52 -16.51 -8.30 -31.58
CA THR A 52 -15.71 -8.31 -30.36
C THR A 52 -16.32 -7.31 -29.39
N SER A 53 -17.11 -7.79 -28.43
CA SER A 53 -17.50 -6.98 -27.27
C SER A 53 -16.28 -6.81 -26.36
N THR A 54 -15.63 -5.64 -26.43
CA THR A 54 -14.63 -5.26 -25.42
C THR A 54 -15.37 -4.86 -24.15
N ILE A 55 -15.32 -5.72 -23.12
CA ILE A 55 -15.74 -5.33 -21.78
C ILE A 55 -14.77 -4.24 -21.32
N ASP A 56 -15.30 -3.05 -21.03
CA ASP A 56 -14.50 -2.01 -20.39
C ASP A 56 -14.14 -2.46 -18.97
N SER A 57 -13.00 -3.12 -18.83
CA SER A 57 -12.49 -3.56 -17.52
C SER A 57 -12.19 -2.37 -16.60
N SER A 58 -12.13 -1.16 -17.14
CA SER A 58 -11.81 0.07 -16.44
C SER A 58 -12.89 0.47 -15.42
N THR A 59 -14.12 -0.06 -15.51
CA THR A 59 -15.18 0.23 -14.54
C THR A 59 -15.46 -0.92 -13.56
N VAL A 60 -14.70 -2.02 -13.64
CA VAL A 60 -14.91 -3.19 -12.78
C VAL A 60 -14.53 -2.82 -11.34
N PRO A 61 -15.48 -2.87 -10.38
CA PRO A 61 -15.17 -2.55 -9.00
C PRO A 61 -14.19 -3.57 -8.40
N PRO A 62 -13.31 -3.12 -7.50
CA PRO A 62 -12.51 -4.03 -6.69
C PRO A 62 -13.45 -4.89 -5.83
N VAL A 63 -13.19 -6.19 -5.77
CA VAL A 63 -13.90 -7.07 -4.84
C VAL A 63 -12.86 -7.85 -4.06
N LEU A 64 -12.83 -7.64 -2.74
CA LEU A 64 -11.94 -8.39 -1.86
C LEU A 64 -12.36 -9.86 -1.82
N SER A 65 -11.45 -10.78 -2.13
CA SER A 65 -11.69 -12.24 -2.25
C SER A 65 -11.97 -12.95 -0.93
N GLY A 66 -11.91 -12.24 0.20
CA GLY A 66 -12.07 -12.82 1.53
C GLY A 66 -11.63 -11.87 2.64
N ASN A 67 -11.05 -12.43 3.69
CA ASN A 67 -10.36 -11.69 4.73
C ASN A 67 -8.91 -11.38 4.30
N ILE A 68 -8.38 -10.26 4.78
CA ILE A 68 -6.97 -9.92 4.68
C ILE A 68 -6.19 -10.93 5.53
N GLN A 69 -5.17 -11.53 4.94
CA GLN A 69 -4.28 -12.44 5.66
C GLN A 69 -3.14 -11.63 6.28
N SER A 70 -3.07 -11.59 7.60
CA SER A 70 -2.04 -10.84 8.32
C SER A 70 -1.41 -11.68 9.42
N ASN A 71 -0.11 -11.50 9.65
CA ASN A 71 0.56 -12.09 10.81
C ASN A 71 1.74 -11.25 11.27
N SER A 72 2.17 -11.50 12.52
CA SER A 72 3.39 -10.97 13.13
C SER A 72 4.44 -12.06 13.20
N VAL A 73 5.62 -11.79 12.66
CA VAL A 73 6.73 -12.76 12.62
C VAL A 73 7.99 -12.09 13.16
N SER A 74 8.62 -12.70 14.17
CA SER A 74 9.96 -12.32 14.61
C SER A 74 11.00 -13.14 13.86
N LEU A 75 12.01 -12.49 13.29
CA LEU A 75 13.02 -13.14 12.47
C LEU A 75 14.41 -12.54 12.66
N THR A 76 15.43 -13.41 12.61
CA THR A 76 16.85 -13.07 12.59
C THR A 76 17.47 -13.21 11.19
N ALA A 77 16.78 -13.88 10.26
CA ALA A 77 17.19 -14.07 8.88
C ALA A 77 15.96 -14.05 7.95
N SER A 78 16.21 -13.87 6.65
CA SER A 78 15.17 -13.97 5.60
C SER A 78 14.37 -15.26 5.73
N THR A 79 13.05 -15.16 5.59
CA THR A 79 12.13 -16.28 5.77
C THR A 79 10.94 -16.20 4.82
N ASN A 80 10.38 -17.36 4.48
CA ASN A 80 9.15 -17.46 3.69
C ASN A 80 8.03 -17.91 4.62
N TYR A 81 6.97 -17.11 4.70
CA TYR A 81 5.81 -17.43 5.51
C TYR A 81 4.67 -17.95 4.64
N THR A 82 4.23 -19.18 4.89
CA THR A 82 3.12 -19.82 4.17
C THR A 82 1.79 -19.20 4.56
N LEU A 83 1.03 -18.75 3.55
CA LEU A 83 -0.33 -18.23 3.71
C LEU A 83 -1.31 -19.35 4.08
N SER A 84 -2.37 -19.01 4.81
CA SER A 84 -3.40 -19.99 5.19
C SER A 84 -4.21 -20.46 3.99
N SER A 85 -4.29 -19.62 2.96
CA SER A 85 -4.79 -19.97 1.63
C SER A 85 -3.98 -19.22 0.57
N SER A 86 -3.72 -19.89 -0.56
CA SER A 86 -3.07 -19.25 -1.70
C SER A 86 -3.96 -18.16 -2.29
N VAL A 87 -3.35 -17.07 -2.74
CA VAL A 87 -4.03 -15.95 -3.39
C VAL A 87 -3.58 -15.80 -4.84
N SER A 88 -4.35 -15.09 -5.68
CA SER A 88 -3.92 -14.77 -7.05
C SER A 88 -2.82 -13.71 -7.00
N SER A 89 -1.59 -14.08 -7.35
CA SER A 89 -0.47 -13.16 -7.34
C SER A 89 -0.66 -12.02 -8.36
N GLY A 90 -1.48 -12.18 -9.41
CA GLY A 90 -1.77 -11.10 -10.36
C GLY A 90 -2.75 -10.04 -9.83
N SER A 91 -3.47 -10.32 -8.74
CA SER A 91 -4.52 -9.44 -8.18
C SER A 91 -4.44 -9.30 -6.66
N SER A 92 -3.27 -9.59 -6.09
CA SER A 92 -2.99 -9.47 -4.67
C SER A 92 -1.72 -8.68 -4.43
N PHE A 93 -1.63 -7.97 -3.31
CA PHE A 93 -0.40 -7.29 -2.92
C PHE A 93 -0.18 -7.40 -1.43
N VAL A 94 1.08 -7.24 -1.02
CA VAL A 94 1.49 -7.28 0.38
C VAL A 94 1.92 -5.90 0.84
N THR A 95 1.54 -5.52 2.06
CA THR A 95 2.17 -4.41 2.79
C THR A 95 2.85 -4.97 4.03
N CYS A 96 3.89 -4.30 4.50
CA CYS A 96 4.46 -4.63 5.79
C CYS A 96 4.97 -3.43 6.56
N SER A 97 4.99 -3.60 7.87
CA SER A 97 5.61 -2.72 8.84
C SER A 97 6.54 -3.55 9.70
N TYR A 98 7.55 -2.92 10.30
CA TYR A 98 8.52 -3.64 11.09
C TYR A 98 8.97 -2.82 12.29
N GLN A 99 9.51 -3.54 13.24
CA GLN A 99 10.01 -3.05 14.50
C GLN A 99 11.38 -3.69 14.75
N THR A 100 12.36 -2.85 15.06
CA THR A 100 13.73 -3.26 15.42
C THR A 100 14.15 -2.52 16.69
N SER A 101 15.06 -3.12 17.46
CA SER A 101 15.71 -2.45 18.60
C SER A 101 17.12 -1.97 18.26
N SER A 102 17.57 -2.18 17.02
CA SER A 102 18.91 -1.83 16.54
C SER A 102 18.82 -0.95 15.31
N SER A 103 19.73 0.01 15.22
CA SER A 103 19.73 1.15 14.29
C SER A 103 20.51 0.90 13.00
N ASN A 104 20.87 -0.36 12.79
CA ASN A 104 21.67 -0.74 11.66
C ASN A 104 20.78 -0.88 10.42
N VAL A 105 21.18 -0.23 9.33
CA VAL A 105 20.44 -0.18 8.07
C VAL A 105 20.12 -1.57 7.48
N GLU A 106 20.93 -2.60 7.76
CA GLU A 106 20.66 -3.99 7.36
C GLU A 106 19.42 -4.63 8.02
N ASN A 107 18.89 -4.00 9.07
CA ASN A 107 17.70 -4.46 9.78
C ASN A 107 16.40 -4.17 9.03
N THR A 108 16.40 -3.25 8.06
CA THR A 108 15.19 -2.93 7.29
C THR A 108 14.79 -4.13 6.42
N PRO A 109 13.61 -4.72 6.66
CA PRO A 109 13.12 -5.82 5.87
C PRO A 109 12.41 -5.33 4.60
N SER A 110 12.18 -6.30 3.74
CA SER A 110 11.31 -6.18 2.58
C SER A 110 10.28 -7.30 2.58
N CYS A 111 9.17 -7.07 1.88
CA CYS A 111 8.10 -8.05 1.80
C CYS A 111 7.60 -8.16 0.36
N GLN A 112 7.53 -9.40 -0.13
CA GLN A 112 6.93 -9.72 -1.42
C GLN A 112 6.00 -10.91 -1.32
N LEU A 113 4.99 -10.94 -2.18
CA LEU A 113 4.19 -12.14 -2.39
C LEU A 113 4.90 -13.05 -3.39
N SER A 114 4.95 -14.35 -3.13
CA SER A 114 5.49 -15.34 -4.07
C SER A 114 4.68 -15.37 -5.37
N ASN A 115 5.32 -15.83 -6.46
CA ASN A 115 4.69 -15.84 -7.79
C ASN A 115 3.45 -16.75 -7.86
N ASP A 116 3.42 -17.82 -7.08
CA ASP A 116 2.28 -18.73 -6.94
C ASP A 116 1.25 -18.23 -5.91
N GLY A 117 1.55 -17.12 -5.20
CA GLY A 117 0.70 -16.54 -4.18
C GLY A 117 0.49 -17.42 -2.94
N SER A 118 1.36 -18.38 -2.69
CA SER A 118 1.28 -19.27 -1.52
C SER A 118 2.06 -18.76 -0.30
N GLN A 119 2.99 -17.81 -0.48
CA GLN A 119 3.90 -17.36 0.56
C GLN A 119 4.12 -15.84 0.54
N VAL A 120 4.38 -15.28 1.72
CA VAL A 120 5.02 -13.96 1.86
C VAL A 120 6.52 -14.19 2.07
N LEU A 121 7.31 -13.67 1.15
CA LEU A 121 8.76 -13.62 1.20
C LEU A 121 9.16 -12.41 2.02
N ILE A 122 9.72 -12.63 3.21
CA ILE A 122 10.24 -11.57 4.08
C ILE A 122 11.76 -11.65 4.02
N ALA A 123 12.39 -10.69 3.35
CA ALA A 123 13.85 -10.67 3.21
C ALA A 123 14.47 -9.54 4.04
N LYS A 124 15.53 -9.87 4.77
CA LYS A 124 16.45 -8.92 5.46
C LYS A 124 17.89 -9.31 5.14
N SER A 125 18.82 -8.38 5.31
CA SER A 125 20.20 -8.60 4.86
C SER A 125 21.20 -8.99 5.95
N GLY A 126 20.78 -8.98 7.22
CA GLY A 126 21.65 -9.31 8.37
C GLY A 126 21.20 -8.58 9.64
N GLY A 127 22.01 -8.58 10.69
CA GLY A 127 21.80 -7.76 11.88
C GLY A 127 20.92 -8.36 12.98
N ALA A 128 20.25 -7.49 13.72
CA ALA A 128 19.45 -7.82 14.89
C ALA A 128 18.15 -8.56 14.53
N SER A 129 17.54 -9.18 15.55
CA SER A 129 16.19 -9.70 15.45
C SER A 129 15.20 -8.55 15.23
N ILE A 130 14.35 -8.70 14.24
CA ILE A 130 13.27 -7.76 13.94
C ILE A 130 11.93 -8.47 14.08
N THR A 131 10.86 -7.70 14.27
CA THR A 131 9.49 -8.19 14.15
C THR A 131 8.81 -7.51 12.97
N VAL A 132 8.24 -8.30 12.06
CA VAL A 132 7.55 -7.83 10.87
C VAL A 132 6.06 -8.17 10.97
N ASN A 133 5.22 -7.18 10.73
CA ASN A 133 3.80 -7.38 10.48
C ASN A 133 3.54 -7.23 8.99
N TYR A 134 3.01 -8.27 8.37
CA TYR A 134 2.58 -8.21 6.98
C TYR A 134 1.06 -8.33 6.88
N SER A 135 0.51 -7.79 5.80
CA SER A 135 -0.89 -7.94 5.40
C SER A 135 -0.95 -8.22 3.90
N VAL A 136 -1.63 -9.31 3.51
CA VAL A 136 -1.88 -9.67 2.12
C VAL A 136 -3.34 -9.41 1.79
N LEU A 137 -3.55 -8.53 0.82
CA LEU A 137 -4.85 -8.22 0.27
C LEU A 137 -5.02 -8.95 -1.05
N SER A 138 -6.12 -9.69 -1.20
CA SER A 138 -6.45 -10.45 -2.41
C SER A 138 -7.76 -10.00 -2.99
N PHE A 139 -7.77 -9.71 -4.29
CA PHE A 139 -8.95 -9.24 -5.01
C PHE A 139 -9.37 -10.24 -6.09
N SER A 140 -10.67 -10.48 -6.19
CA SER A 140 -11.26 -11.37 -7.19
C SER A 140 -11.55 -10.62 -8.49
N SER A 141 -11.58 -9.28 -8.43
CA SER A 141 -11.78 -8.40 -9.59
C SER A 141 -11.24 -7.00 -9.32
N GLY A 142 -11.14 -6.19 -10.39
CA GLY A 142 -10.91 -4.73 -10.31
C GLY A 142 -9.48 -4.29 -10.01
N MET A 143 -8.55 -5.24 -9.83
CA MET A 143 -7.14 -4.95 -9.54
C MET A 143 -6.20 -5.82 -10.36
N SER A 144 -5.07 -5.22 -10.73
CA SER A 144 -3.91 -5.95 -11.26
C SER A 144 -2.65 -5.47 -10.56
N VAL A 145 -1.73 -6.40 -10.30
CA VAL A 145 -0.50 -6.15 -9.58
C VAL A 145 0.67 -6.69 -10.38
N GLN A 146 1.64 -5.82 -10.64
CA GLN A 146 2.96 -6.20 -11.15
C GLN A 146 3.96 -6.03 -10.02
N ARG A 147 4.92 -6.93 -9.89
CA ARG A 147 5.93 -6.87 -8.82
C ARG A 147 7.29 -7.33 -9.30
N GLY A 148 8.32 -6.92 -8.57
CA GLY A 148 9.68 -7.38 -8.81
C GLY A 148 10.66 -6.76 -7.84
N ALA A 149 11.93 -7.09 -8.02
CA ALA A 149 13.03 -6.52 -7.26
C ALA A 149 14.02 -5.86 -8.23
N SER A 150 14.70 -4.82 -7.77
CA SER A 150 15.74 -4.15 -8.55
C SER A 150 16.89 -3.74 -7.66
N THR A 151 18.11 -3.97 -8.14
CA THR A 151 19.33 -3.62 -7.43
C THR A 151 19.83 -2.28 -7.92
N PHE A 152 20.23 -1.39 -7.02
CA PHE A 152 20.86 -0.13 -7.39
C PHE A 152 22.28 -0.37 -7.91
N THR A 153 22.75 0.47 -8.83
CA THR A 153 24.16 0.40 -9.28
C THR A 153 24.95 1.63 -8.84
N SER A 154 24.35 2.81 -8.97
CA SER A 154 24.93 4.09 -8.59
C SER A 154 23.85 5.08 -8.12
N GLY A 155 23.06 4.69 -7.12
CA GLY A 155 21.94 5.50 -6.61
C GLY A 155 20.72 5.58 -7.54
N LEU A 156 20.77 5.00 -8.73
CA LEU A 156 19.66 4.92 -9.68
C LEU A 156 19.38 3.46 -10.08
N ALA A 157 18.11 3.17 -10.35
CA ALA A 157 17.65 1.95 -11.00
C ALA A 157 16.40 2.25 -11.85
N SER A 158 16.14 1.43 -12.86
CA SER A 158 14.94 1.53 -13.71
C SER A 158 14.43 0.15 -14.07
N VAL A 159 13.12 0.04 -14.25
CA VAL A 159 12.43 -1.20 -14.60
C VAL A 159 11.45 -0.95 -15.73
N THR A 160 11.50 -1.81 -16.74
CA THR A 160 10.44 -1.91 -17.74
C THR A 160 9.39 -2.90 -17.28
N LEU A 161 8.14 -2.44 -17.18
CA LEU A 161 6.99 -3.26 -16.83
C LEU A 161 6.60 -4.17 -18.00
N PRO A 162 6.38 -5.48 -17.76
CA PRO A 162 5.98 -6.42 -18.80
C PRO A 162 4.61 -6.10 -19.42
N THR A 163 3.70 -5.50 -18.64
CA THR A 163 2.39 -5.06 -19.11
C THR A 163 2.24 -3.56 -18.89
N ALA A 164 1.75 -2.83 -19.90
CA ALA A 164 1.46 -1.42 -19.76
C ALA A 164 0.35 -1.18 -18.71
N ILE A 165 0.58 -0.22 -17.81
CA ILE A 165 -0.39 0.23 -16.81
C ILE A 165 -1.05 1.55 -17.23
N ASN A 166 -2.07 1.96 -16.50
CA ASN A 166 -2.65 3.29 -16.55
C ASN A 166 -2.14 4.13 -15.34
N PRO A 167 -1.21 5.08 -15.53
CA PRO A 167 -0.66 5.88 -14.43
C PRO A 167 -1.71 6.65 -13.62
N GLN A 168 -2.82 7.06 -14.24
CA GLN A 168 -3.92 7.76 -13.57
C GLN A 168 -4.79 6.83 -12.69
N ARG A 169 -4.46 5.54 -12.65
CA ARG A 169 -5.15 4.50 -11.86
C ARG A 169 -4.15 3.58 -11.15
N SER A 170 -2.89 3.97 -11.11
CA SER A 170 -1.81 3.16 -10.57
C SER A 170 -1.04 3.90 -9.50
N PHE A 171 -0.67 3.18 -8.45
CA PHE A 171 0.22 3.66 -7.41
C PHE A 171 1.30 2.63 -7.12
N LEU A 172 2.39 3.09 -6.52
CA LEU A 172 3.58 2.29 -6.23
C LEU A 172 3.69 2.05 -4.73
N VAL A 173 3.88 0.79 -4.35
CA VAL A 173 4.34 0.39 -3.02
C VAL A 173 5.77 -0.12 -3.18
N LEU A 174 6.67 0.32 -2.31
CA LEU A 174 8.04 -0.18 -2.30
C LEU A 174 8.51 -0.48 -0.87
N SER A 175 9.44 -1.42 -0.76
CA SER A 175 10.30 -1.61 0.39
C SER A 175 11.75 -1.63 -0.08
N THR A 176 12.66 -1.13 0.73
CA THR A 176 14.08 -1.11 0.40
C THR A 176 14.85 -1.82 1.50
N ARG A 177 15.82 -2.64 1.12
CA ARG A 177 16.77 -3.25 2.05
C ARG A 177 18.18 -3.15 1.48
N THR A 178 19.17 -3.10 2.35
CA THR A 178 20.59 -3.13 1.96
C THR A 178 21.34 -4.12 2.84
N SER A 179 22.43 -4.70 2.33
CA SER A 179 23.37 -5.52 3.12
C SER A 179 24.51 -4.72 3.74
N GLU A 180 24.44 -3.39 3.64
CA GLU A 180 25.40 -2.50 4.28
C GLU A 180 25.13 -2.38 5.77
N THR A 181 26.18 -2.05 6.53
CA THR A 181 26.08 -1.92 7.97
C THR A 181 26.49 -0.54 8.44
N GLY A 182 25.84 -0.05 9.50
CA GLY A 182 26.13 1.24 10.13
C GLY A 182 24.93 2.17 10.15
N ASN A 183 24.77 2.85 11.27
CA ASN A 183 23.68 3.79 11.56
C ASN A 183 23.80 5.11 10.77
N VAL A 184 25.02 5.50 10.38
CA VAL A 184 25.26 6.66 9.51
C VAL A 184 24.82 6.44 8.05
N LEU A 185 24.43 5.22 7.69
CA LEU A 185 24.06 4.84 6.33
C LEU A 185 22.55 4.75 6.09
N ASP A 186 21.72 5.25 7.01
CA ASP A 186 20.27 5.16 6.92
C ASP A 186 19.65 5.81 5.67
N ALA A 187 20.33 6.77 5.05
CA ALA A 187 19.89 7.29 3.76
C ALA A 187 19.79 6.18 2.68
N ARG A 188 20.53 5.07 2.84
CA ARG A 188 20.58 3.93 1.89
C ARG A 188 19.42 2.94 2.05
N LYS A 189 18.60 3.03 3.12
CA LYS A 189 17.32 2.31 3.24
C LYS A 189 16.13 3.10 2.68
N LEU A 190 16.37 4.30 2.13
CA LEU A 190 15.33 5.21 1.67
C LEU A 190 15.42 5.41 0.15
N ALA A 191 14.46 4.84 -0.58
CA ALA A 191 14.36 4.99 -2.02
C ALA A 191 13.07 5.73 -2.41
N LYS A 192 13.22 6.68 -3.33
CA LYS A 192 12.11 7.25 -4.09
C LYS A 192 11.89 6.37 -5.32
N GLY A 193 10.65 5.99 -5.58
CA GLY A 193 10.21 5.28 -6.77
C GLY A 193 9.08 6.02 -7.46
N GLU A 194 9.19 6.18 -8.78
CA GLU A 194 8.27 6.97 -9.61
C GLU A 194 7.73 6.15 -10.79
N ILE A 195 6.44 6.33 -11.10
CA ILE A 195 5.83 5.84 -12.34
C ILE A 195 6.02 6.93 -13.38
N THR A 196 6.98 6.76 -14.29
CA THR A 196 7.29 7.80 -15.29
C THR A 196 6.41 7.73 -16.52
N ASN A 197 5.96 6.53 -16.87
CA ASN A 197 4.98 6.26 -17.92
C ASN A 197 4.31 4.89 -17.71
N ALA A 198 3.47 4.48 -18.67
CA ALA A 198 2.73 3.22 -18.63
C ALA A 198 3.62 1.96 -18.53
N ASN A 199 4.91 2.03 -18.86
CA ASN A 199 5.78 0.86 -18.90
C ASN A 199 7.07 1.03 -18.09
N THR A 200 7.25 2.12 -17.35
CA THR A 200 8.56 2.43 -16.76
C THR A 200 8.41 2.89 -15.32
N LEU A 201 9.19 2.24 -14.44
CA LEU A 201 9.47 2.70 -13.10
C LEU A 201 10.91 3.19 -13.05
N ASN A 202 11.14 4.31 -12.36
CA ASN A 202 12.48 4.72 -11.97
C ASN A 202 12.58 4.74 -10.46
N PHE A 203 13.79 4.49 -9.97
CA PHE A 203 14.12 4.54 -8.56
C PHE A 203 15.37 5.38 -8.36
N SER A 204 15.37 6.19 -7.30
CA SER A 204 16.52 6.96 -6.86
C SER A 204 16.74 6.79 -5.36
N CYS A 205 18.00 6.71 -4.95
CA CYS A 205 18.42 6.65 -3.57
C CYS A 205 19.79 7.34 -3.41
N TYR A 206 20.01 8.02 -2.30
CA TYR A 206 21.27 8.68 -2.00
C TYR A 206 22.38 7.65 -1.73
N GLN A 207 23.40 7.63 -2.58
CA GLN A 207 24.58 6.77 -2.46
C GLN A 207 24.27 5.26 -2.31
N CYS A 208 23.09 4.80 -2.72
CA CYS A 208 22.81 3.37 -2.79
C CYS A 208 23.75 2.68 -3.78
N THR A 209 24.21 1.49 -3.40
CA THR A 209 25.12 0.66 -4.21
C THR A 209 24.44 -0.67 -4.60
N ALA A 210 25.19 -1.60 -5.19
CA ALA A 210 24.71 -2.94 -5.52
C ALA A 210 24.29 -3.80 -4.33
N SER A 211 24.57 -3.36 -3.10
CA SER A 211 24.04 -3.96 -1.88
C SER A 211 22.58 -3.60 -1.61
N THR A 212 22.07 -2.51 -2.18
CA THR A 212 20.69 -2.05 -1.96
C THR A 212 19.74 -2.60 -3.01
N ILE A 213 18.64 -3.18 -2.53
CA ILE A 213 17.57 -3.74 -3.33
C ILE A 213 16.28 -3.01 -2.99
N VAL A 214 15.54 -2.61 -4.01
CA VAL A 214 14.16 -2.14 -3.92
C VAL A 214 13.22 -3.24 -4.40
N GLU A 215 12.38 -3.75 -3.51
CA GLU A 215 11.22 -4.56 -3.86
C GLU A 215 10.05 -3.62 -4.14
N TRP A 216 9.43 -3.79 -5.31
CA TRP A 216 8.36 -2.92 -5.78
C TRP A 216 7.10 -3.71 -6.15
N GLN A 217 5.96 -3.07 -5.96
CA GLN A 217 4.65 -3.51 -6.43
C GLN A 217 3.95 -2.32 -7.06
N VAL A 218 3.58 -2.43 -8.32
CA VAL A 218 2.70 -1.49 -9.01
C VAL A 218 1.30 -2.05 -8.97
N ILE A 219 0.41 -1.29 -8.35
CA ILE A 219 -0.98 -1.66 -8.19
C ILE A 219 -1.79 -0.79 -9.14
N GLN A 220 -2.42 -1.40 -10.15
CA GLN A 220 -3.44 -0.73 -10.95
C GLN A 220 -4.82 -1.11 -10.44
N TRP A 221 -5.59 -0.09 -10.09
CA TRP A 221 -6.93 -0.24 -9.53
C TRP A 221 -7.94 0.39 -10.48
N ASN A 222 -8.73 -0.46 -11.15
CA ASN A 222 -9.55 -0.03 -12.28
C ASN A 222 -10.57 1.05 -11.89
N ALA A 223 -11.34 0.84 -10.81
CA ALA A 223 -12.33 1.80 -10.32
C ALA A 223 -11.73 2.87 -9.36
N SER A 224 -10.52 3.36 -9.66
CA SER A 224 -9.86 4.43 -8.90
C SER A 224 -9.50 5.61 -9.79
N SER A 225 -9.22 6.76 -9.17
CA SER A 225 -8.42 7.83 -9.76
C SER A 225 -7.20 8.10 -8.88
N VAL A 226 -6.06 8.31 -9.51
CA VAL A 226 -4.79 8.58 -8.82
C VAL A 226 -4.25 9.93 -9.26
N GLN A 227 -4.00 10.80 -8.28
CA GLN A 227 -3.19 12.00 -8.46
C GLN A 227 -1.79 11.72 -7.94
N SER A 228 -0.80 11.79 -8.81
CA SER A 228 0.61 11.61 -8.45
C SER A 228 1.41 12.89 -8.65
N GLY A 229 2.46 13.07 -7.87
CA GLY A 229 3.39 14.18 -8.06
C GLY A 229 4.65 14.05 -7.22
N GLN A 230 5.55 15.01 -7.40
CA GLN A 230 6.79 15.09 -6.65
C GLN A 230 6.83 16.37 -5.84
N THR A 231 7.47 16.30 -4.68
CA THR A 231 7.78 17.47 -3.86
C THR A 231 9.06 17.24 -3.09
N THR A 232 9.62 18.32 -2.54
CA THR A 232 10.87 18.28 -1.79
C THR A 232 10.70 19.05 -0.49
N ILE A 233 11.08 18.44 0.64
CA ILE A 233 11.35 19.20 1.86
C ILE A 233 12.82 19.63 1.78
N ALA A 234 13.02 20.91 1.47
CA ALA A 234 14.36 21.49 1.35
C ALA A 234 15.08 21.55 2.72
N ASN A 235 16.41 21.59 2.67
CA ASN A 235 17.23 21.86 3.85
C ASN A 235 16.84 23.21 4.47
N GLY A 236 16.70 23.25 5.79
CA GLY A 236 16.15 24.38 6.54
C GLY A 236 14.63 24.33 6.78
N ASN A 237 13.91 23.39 6.15
CA ASN A 237 12.46 23.23 6.33
C ASN A 237 12.12 21.91 7.05
N ALA A 238 11.11 21.97 7.93
CA ALA A 238 10.57 20.80 8.64
C ALA A 238 9.29 20.23 7.99
N ASN A 239 8.67 20.97 7.07
CA ASN A 239 7.44 20.56 6.41
C ASN A 239 7.35 21.12 4.98
N GLN A 240 6.50 20.48 4.18
CA GLN A 240 6.12 20.92 2.84
C GLN A 240 4.65 20.57 2.57
N SER A 241 3.87 21.57 2.17
CA SER A 241 2.48 21.39 1.72
C SER A 241 2.42 21.32 0.18
N VAL A 242 1.49 20.51 -0.33
CA VAL A 242 1.26 20.34 -1.76
C VAL A 242 -0.21 20.54 -2.07
N THR A 243 -0.51 21.44 -3.02
CA THR A 243 -1.86 21.62 -3.57
C THR A 243 -2.14 20.53 -4.60
N LEU A 244 -3.28 19.85 -4.45
CA LEU A 244 -3.73 18.82 -5.37
C LEU A 244 -4.27 19.43 -6.67
N ALA A 245 -4.16 18.71 -7.78
CA ALA A 245 -4.65 19.17 -9.08
C ALA A 245 -6.18 19.27 -9.10
N SER A 246 -6.86 18.40 -8.35
CA SER A 246 -8.29 18.48 -8.09
C SER A 246 -8.60 18.08 -6.64
N SER A 247 -9.70 18.60 -6.09
CA SER A 247 -10.16 18.23 -4.76
C SER A 247 -10.59 16.76 -4.71
N VAL A 248 -10.31 16.08 -3.61
CA VAL A 248 -10.65 14.68 -3.35
C VAL A 248 -11.62 14.54 -2.16
N ASP A 249 -12.41 13.47 -2.14
CA ASP A 249 -13.17 13.07 -0.97
C ASP A 249 -12.25 12.32 -0.01
N THR A 250 -11.88 12.93 1.12
CA THR A 250 -10.96 12.32 2.11
C THR A 250 -11.56 11.12 2.84
N THR A 251 -12.88 10.90 2.75
CA THR A 251 -13.54 9.70 3.28
C THR A 251 -13.47 8.51 2.31
N LYS A 252 -12.96 8.75 1.10
CA LYS A 252 -12.77 7.75 0.03
C LYS A 252 -11.38 7.80 -0.59
N SER A 253 -10.46 8.56 0.02
CA SER A 253 -9.13 8.75 -0.52
C SER A 253 -8.07 8.52 0.53
N PHE A 254 -6.97 7.92 0.14
CA PHE A 254 -5.80 7.72 0.98
C PHE A 254 -4.54 8.24 0.31
N LEU A 255 -3.53 8.53 1.12
CA LEU A 255 -2.22 8.97 0.66
C LEU A 255 -1.22 7.82 0.85
N ILE A 256 -0.45 7.54 -0.20
CA ILE A 256 0.75 6.72 -0.13
C ILE A 256 1.90 7.47 -0.79
N PHE A 257 3.10 7.30 -0.24
CA PHE A 257 4.28 7.99 -0.71
C PHE A 257 5.53 7.18 -0.40
N ASN A 258 6.61 7.53 -1.08
CA ASN A 258 7.95 7.03 -0.86
C ASN A 258 8.93 8.19 -1.06
N TYR A 259 10.14 8.05 -0.53
CA TYR A 259 11.09 9.16 -0.53
C TYR A 259 12.53 8.69 -0.42
N SER A 260 13.44 9.52 -0.91
CA SER A 260 14.88 9.41 -0.69
C SER A 260 15.37 10.58 0.16
N TYR A 261 16.43 10.35 0.94
CA TYR A 261 17.02 11.34 1.82
C TYR A 261 18.45 11.66 1.40
N THR A 262 18.76 12.94 1.18
CA THR A 262 20.13 13.43 1.05
C THR A 262 20.54 14.08 2.37
N PRO A 263 21.46 13.47 3.13
CA PRO A 263 21.83 13.95 4.45
C PRO A 263 22.58 15.29 4.43
N GLY A 264 22.55 15.98 5.58
CA GLY A 264 23.43 17.12 5.84
C GLY A 264 24.87 16.68 6.16
N ALA A 265 25.58 17.50 6.94
CA ALA A 265 26.97 17.21 7.31
C ALA A 265 27.14 15.97 8.19
N THR A 266 26.15 15.69 9.04
CA THR A 266 26.13 14.52 9.93
C THR A 266 24.92 13.66 9.57
N PRO A 267 25.12 12.50 8.93
CA PRO A 267 24.02 11.61 8.54
C PRO A 267 23.56 10.72 9.71
N GLY A 268 22.39 10.09 9.54
CA GLY A 268 21.94 8.99 10.39
C GLY A 268 21.03 9.40 11.55
N PHE A 269 20.40 10.57 11.53
CA PHE A 269 19.38 10.95 12.52
C PHE A 269 17.98 10.75 11.95
N GLU A 270 17.14 9.99 12.65
CA GLU A 270 15.81 9.62 12.16
C GLU A 270 14.86 10.82 12.10
N ASP A 271 14.97 11.78 13.02
CA ASP A 271 14.19 13.02 12.98
C ASP A 271 14.42 13.87 11.71
N GLU A 272 15.53 13.69 11.00
CA GLU A 272 15.84 14.36 9.74
C GLU A 272 15.13 13.75 8.52
N TYR A 273 14.81 12.45 8.56
CA TYR A 273 14.33 11.72 7.38
C TYR A 273 13.03 10.95 7.57
N MET A 274 12.62 10.64 8.81
CA MET A 274 11.33 10.01 9.06
C MET A 274 10.20 10.97 8.81
N LEU A 275 9.28 10.53 7.95
CA LEU A 275 8.31 11.42 7.32
C LEU A 275 6.88 10.98 7.60
N GLU A 276 6.08 11.89 8.13
CA GLU A 276 4.63 11.78 8.18
C GLU A 276 4.02 12.45 6.95
N GLY A 277 3.04 11.79 6.33
CA GLY A 277 2.19 12.37 5.29
C GLY A 277 0.71 12.33 5.69
N ARG A 278 -0.01 13.43 5.47
CA ARG A 278 -1.46 13.54 5.76
C ARG A 278 -2.20 14.49 4.84
N PHE A 279 -3.53 14.39 4.80
CA PHE A 279 -4.39 15.45 4.26
C PHE A 279 -4.46 16.63 5.24
N LEU A 280 -4.37 17.85 4.74
CA LEU A 280 -4.74 19.07 5.48
C LEU A 280 -6.17 19.51 5.14
N SER A 281 -6.60 19.23 3.90
CA SER A 281 -7.94 19.49 3.40
C SER A 281 -8.25 18.55 2.23
N ASN A 282 -9.42 18.73 1.60
CA ASN A 282 -9.76 18.02 0.36
C ASN A 282 -8.86 18.40 -0.83
N SER A 283 -8.05 19.44 -0.75
CA SER A 283 -7.24 19.97 -1.87
C SER A 283 -5.77 20.14 -1.51
N GLN A 284 -5.37 19.70 -0.32
CA GLN A 284 -4.00 19.86 0.16
C GLN A 284 -3.54 18.67 1.00
N ILE A 285 -2.33 18.22 0.72
CA ILE A 285 -1.58 17.27 1.56
C ILE A 285 -0.37 17.97 2.18
N ASN A 286 0.16 17.40 3.26
CA ASN A 286 1.35 17.89 3.94
C ASN A 286 2.27 16.74 4.32
N PHE A 287 3.55 17.00 4.16
CA PHE A 287 4.65 16.15 4.58
C PHE A 287 5.43 16.85 5.69
N GLN A 288 5.75 16.14 6.77
CA GLN A 288 6.40 16.71 7.94
C GLN A 288 7.40 15.74 8.57
N ARG A 289 8.59 16.26 8.89
CA ARG A 289 9.67 15.57 9.63
C ARG A 289 9.95 16.28 10.97
N GLY A 290 10.83 15.71 11.80
CA GLY A 290 11.18 16.27 13.11
C GLY A 290 12.15 17.44 13.04
N ASN A 291 13.19 17.32 12.20
CA ASN A 291 14.30 18.25 12.07
C ASN A 291 14.31 18.96 10.70
N THR A 292 15.23 19.88 10.48
CA THR A 292 15.36 20.70 9.25
C THR A 292 16.61 20.38 8.43
N THR A 293 17.48 19.49 8.89
CA THR A 293 18.72 19.12 8.20
C THR A 293 18.48 18.18 7.02
N GLY A 294 19.25 18.36 5.94
CA GLY A 294 19.19 17.51 4.75
C GLY A 294 17.95 17.75 3.89
N VAL A 295 17.83 16.99 2.81
CA VAL A 295 16.79 17.14 1.79
C VAL A 295 16.02 15.83 1.61
N LEU A 296 14.69 15.91 1.63
CA LEU A 296 13.83 14.77 1.31
C LEU A 296 13.16 14.99 -0.04
N ASP A 297 13.37 14.07 -0.98
CA ASP A 297 12.68 14.03 -2.27
C ASP A 297 11.57 12.99 -2.21
N ILE A 298 10.34 13.43 -2.43
CA ILE A 298 9.13 12.66 -2.14
C ILE A 298 8.35 12.44 -3.44
N GLN A 299 8.01 11.19 -3.72
CA GLN A 299 6.97 10.84 -4.70
C GLN A 299 5.70 10.46 -3.93
N TYR A 300 4.58 11.08 -4.28
CA TYR A 300 3.29 10.81 -3.66
C TYR A 300 2.25 10.33 -4.67
N PHE A 301 1.26 9.61 -4.13
CA PHE A 301 0.05 9.16 -4.81
C PHE A 301 -1.14 9.37 -3.88
N VAL A 302 -2.08 10.21 -4.29
CA VAL A 302 -3.40 10.32 -3.67
C VAL A 302 -4.35 9.46 -4.47
N VAL A 303 -4.84 8.39 -3.85
CA VAL A 303 -5.70 7.39 -4.49
C VAL A 303 -7.13 7.62 -4.02
N SER A 304 -8.03 7.95 -4.94
CA SER A 304 -9.46 8.14 -4.70
C SER A 304 -10.27 6.95 -5.23
N LEU A 305 -11.17 6.44 -4.40
CA LEU A 305 -11.96 5.24 -4.68
C LEU A 305 -13.37 5.64 -5.13
N SER A 306 -13.85 5.08 -6.25
CA SER A 306 -15.16 5.48 -6.81
C SER A 306 -16.35 4.92 -6.02
N SER A 307 -16.22 3.72 -5.44
CA SER A 307 -17.26 3.07 -4.63
C SER A 307 -16.73 1.80 -3.95
N GLY A 308 -17.45 1.29 -2.95
CA GLY A 308 -17.22 -0.02 -2.35
C GLY A 308 -16.20 -0.07 -1.22
N ALA A 309 -15.46 1.01 -0.96
CA ALA A 309 -14.57 1.12 0.18
C ALA A 309 -14.81 2.41 0.97
N THR A 310 -14.54 2.37 2.26
CA THR A 310 -14.51 3.57 3.11
C THR A 310 -13.09 3.79 3.62
N VAL A 311 -12.68 5.06 3.67
CA VAL A 311 -11.37 5.46 4.20
C VAL A 311 -11.58 6.24 5.48
N LYS A 312 -10.89 5.81 6.54
CA LYS A 312 -10.82 6.52 7.82
C LYS A 312 -9.38 6.90 8.09
N SER A 313 -9.13 8.17 8.33
CA SER A 313 -7.79 8.66 8.67
C SER A 313 -7.79 9.29 10.05
N ASN A 314 -6.68 9.13 10.76
CA ASN A 314 -6.42 9.88 11.98
C ASN A 314 -4.92 10.13 12.13
N SER A 315 -4.58 11.01 13.07
CA SER A 315 -3.22 11.21 13.54
C SER A 315 -3.08 10.72 14.98
N TYR A 316 -1.88 10.27 15.33
CA TYR A 316 -1.56 9.81 16.67
C TYR A 316 -0.23 10.40 17.15
N SER A 317 -0.03 10.35 18.46
CA SER A 317 1.26 10.66 19.08
C SER A 317 1.61 9.66 20.18
N MET A 318 2.90 9.37 20.30
CA MET A 318 3.52 8.59 21.36
C MET A 318 4.56 9.49 22.05
N THR A 319 4.46 9.62 23.35
CA THR A 319 5.49 10.25 24.18
C THR A 319 6.71 9.35 24.32
N ASP A 320 7.82 9.89 24.80
CA ASP A 320 9.06 9.16 25.09
C ASP A 320 8.82 7.98 26.06
N ALA A 321 7.84 8.05 26.96
CA ALA A 321 7.57 6.93 27.88
C ALA A 321 6.74 5.79 27.26
N GLN A 322 6.02 6.03 26.16
CA GLN A 322 5.03 5.09 25.63
C GLN A 322 5.65 4.07 24.66
N LEU A 323 5.51 2.78 24.94
CA LEU A 323 5.92 1.72 24.00
C LEU A 323 4.79 1.31 23.06
N ASN A 324 3.56 1.65 23.43
CA ASN A 324 2.36 1.36 22.66
C ASN A 324 1.34 2.48 22.84
N ILE A 325 0.53 2.68 21.80
CA ILE A 325 -0.72 3.42 21.89
C ILE A 325 -1.85 2.59 21.32
N CYS A 326 -3.05 2.90 21.80
CA CYS A 326 -4.30 2.39 21.27
C CYS A 326 -5.10 3.58 20.81
N ASP A 327 -5.19 3.78 19.51
CA ASP A 327 -6.01 4.84 18.97
C ASP A 327 -7.45 4.36 18.83
N SER A 328 -8.38 5.23 19.22
CA SER A 328 -9.81 4.99 19.02
C SER A 328 -10.14 5.39 17.59
N ILE A 329 -10.48 4.38 16.78
CA ILE A 329 -10.88 4.60 15.39
C ILE A 329 -12.04 5.61 15.39
N PRO A 330 -11.99 6.65 14.53
CA PRO A 330 -13.00 7.71 14.51
C PRO A 330 -14.45 7.20 14.52
N SER A 331 -15.38 8.03 15.04
CA SER A 331 -16.79 7.66 15.23
C SER A 331 -17.38 6.97 13.99
N GLY A 332 -17.99 5.80 14.23
CA GLY A 332 -18.37 4.85 13.19
C GLY A 332 -17.46 3.61 13.09
N GLY A 333 -16.35 3.53 13.85
CA GLY A 333 -15.55 2.32 14.09
C GLY A 333 -14.98 1.65 12.83
N LEU A 334 -14.40 0.45 12.93
CA LEU A 334 -14.35 -0.44 11.75
C LEU A 334 -15.54 -1.37 11.87
N THR A 335 -16.27 -1.60 10.77
CA THR A 335 -17.30 -2.63 10.75
C THR A 335 -16.67 -4.03 10.67
N ASN A 336 -15.49 -4.15 10.06
CA ASN A 336 -14.74 -5.39 9.92
C ASN A 336 -13.22 -5.14 9.75
N TYR A 337 -12.47 -5.29 10.85
CA TYR A 337 -11.01 -5.16 10.83
C TYR A 337 -10.30 -6.25 10.00
N GLN A 338 -10.93 -7.42 9.81
CA GLN A 338 -10.39 -8.49 8.95
C GLN A 338 -10.47 -8.12 7.47
N ARG A 339 -11.18 -7.05 7.11
CA ARG A 339 -11.28 -6.50 5.74
C ARG A 339 -10.77 -5.07 5.67
N THR A 340 -9.90 -4.67 6.59
CA THR A 340 -9.33 -3.32 6.65
C THR A 340 -7.84 -3.32 6.33
N MET A 341 -7.45 -2.58 5.30
CA MET A 341 -6.04 -2.24 5.06
C MET A 341 -5.61 -1.12 5.99
N LEU A 342 -4.40 -1.21 6.51
CA LEU A 342 -3.73 -0.11 7.19
C LEU A 342 -2.56 0.39 6.34
N LEU A 343 -2.53 1.70 6.12
CA LEU A 343 -1.35 2.43 5.67
C LEU A 343 -1.00 3.45 6.74
N ALA A 344 0.24 3.51 7.16
CA ALA A 344 0.68 4.43 8.19
C ALA A 344 2.03 5.04 7.82
N SER A 345 2.24 6.25 8.32
CA SER A 345 3.52 6.94 8.25
C SER A 345 3.77 7.67 9.56
N ASN A 346 5.03 7.80 9.93
CA ASN A 346 5.42 8.43 11.18
C ASN A 346 6.70 9.23 11.02
N ARG A 347 6.81 10.22 11.88
CA ARG A 347 8.01 11.00 12.11
C ARG A 347 8.43 10.88 13.57
N ILE A 348 9.69 11.15 13.82
CA ILE A 348 10.21 11.34 15.16
C ILE A 348 10.17 12.83 15.48
N GLY A 349 9.92 13.17 16.75
CA GLY A 349 10.14 14.53 17.24
C GLY A 349 11.62 14.91 17.17
N ILE A 350 11.95 16.16 17.47
CA ILE A 350 13.35 16.60 17.48
C ILE A 350 14.15 15.73 18.47
N GLU A 351 15.20 15.09 17.98
CA GLU A 351 16.09 14.27 18.78
C GLU A 351 17.07 15.16 19.56
N ASN A 352 17.47 14.72 20.74
CA ASN A 352 18.62 15.32 21.41
C ASN A 352 19.88 14.84 20.67
N PRO A 353 20.73 15.73 20.13
CA PRO A 353 21.87 15.37 19.27
C PRO A 353 22.95 14.49 19.93
N VAL A 354 22.78 14.16 21.22
CA VAL A 354 23.69 13.29 22.00
C VAL A 354 23.15 11.85 22.12
N ALA A 355 21.87 11.60 21.77
CA ALA A 355 21.33 10.26 21.74
C ALA A 355 21.81 9.56 20.46
N SER A 356 22.42 8.39 20.61
CA SER A 356 22.68 7.48 19.50
C SER A 356 21.37 7.25 18.74
N ASN A 357 21.42 7.37 17.41
CA ASN A 357 20.41 6.84 16.50
C ASN A 357 19.97 5.47 17.03
N VAL A 358 18.74 5.38 17.53
CA VAL A 358 18.00 4.15 17.83
C VAL A 358 16.90 4.18 16.82
N ASP A 359 16.75 3.16 15.95
CA ASP A 359 15.70 3.04 14.91
C ASP A 359 14.26 3.07 15.54
N SER A 360 13.95 4.14 16.24
CA SER A 360 12.89 4.35 17.21
C SER A 360 11.58 4.53 16.50
N GLY A 361 11.61 4.99 15.26
CA GLY A 361 10.44 5.10 14.41
C GLY A 361 10.11 3.82 13.65
N SER A 362 10.80 2.71 13.88
CA SER A 362 10.35 1.39 13.42
C SER A 362 9.12 0.94 14.21
N ILE A 363 7.94 1.23 13.65
CA ILE A 363 6.65 0.94 14.27
C ILE A 363 6.02 -0.30 13.67
N ARG A 364 5.61 -1.21 14.56
CA ARG A 364 4.70 -2.29 14.24
C ARG A 364 3.28 -1.84 14.47
N TYR A 365 2.44 -1.99 13.46
CA TYR A 365 1.02 -1.71 13.57
C TYR A 365 0.17 -2.98 13.55
N GLY A 366 -0.92 -2.99 14.30
CA GLY A 366 -1.86 -4.11 14.28
C GLY A 366 -3.24 -3.74 14.79
N PHE A 367 -4.22 -4.58 14.46
CA PHE A 367 -5.55 -4.53 15.05
C PHE A 367 -5.61 -5.46 16.26
N GLY A 368 -6.19 -4.99 17.37
CA GLY A 368 -6.30 -5.80 18.57
C GLY A 368 -7.37 -5.31 19.52
N THR A 369 -7.93 -6.24 20.28
CA THR A 369 -8.83 -5.99 21.43
C THR A 369 -8.08 -6.10 22.77
N ALA A 370 -6.96 -6.83 22.80
CA ALA A 370 -6.12 -7.02 23.99
C ALA A 370 -5.00 -5.96 24.05
N GLY A 371 -4.71 -5.44 25.25
CA GLY A 371 -3.69 -4.41 25.47
C GLY A 371 -4.19 -2.96 25.41
N CYS A 372 -5.47 -2.74 25.07
CA CYS A 372 -6.09 -1.42 24.92
C CYS A 372 -7.13 -1.07 25.99
N GLY A 373 -7.08 -1.71 27.17
CA GLY A 373 -7.74 -1.25 28.39
C GLY A 373 -9.19 -0.75 28.26
N GLY A 374 -10.12 -1.58 27.80
CA GLY A 374 -11.55 -1.24 27.81
C GLY A 374 -12.36 -2.07 26.81
N ALA A 375 -13.54 -2.54 27.21
CA ALA A 375 -14.32 -3.53 26.47
C ALA A 375 -14.85 -3.06 25.11
N GLY A 376 -14.67 -3.90 24.08
CA GLY A 376 -15.64 -4.08 23.00
C GLY A 376 -15.30 -3.53 21.62
N ASN A 377 -14.39 -2.56 21.48
CA ASN A 377 -14.08 -1.95 20.19
C ASN A 377 -12.72 -2.42 19.62
N THR A 378 -12.62 -2.53 18.30
CA THR A 378 -11.34 -2.78 17.63
C THR A 378 -10.50 -1.51 17.70
N HIS A 379 -9.29 -1.61 18.27
CA HIS A 379 -8.34 -0.50 18.32
C HIS A 379 -7.25 -0.68 17.26
N LEU A 380 -6.73 0.43 16.76
CA LEU A 380 -5.42 0.44 16.12
C LEU A 380 -4.37 0.47 17.23
N SER A 381 -3.49 -0.53 17.21
CA SER A 381 -2.28 -0.54 18.03
C SER A 381 -1.08 -0.12 17.20
N ALA A 382 -0.29 0.82 17.72
CA ALA A 382 1.05 1.12 17.22
C ALA A 382 2.02 0.78 18.36
N THR A 383 3.02 -0.05 18.06
CA THR A 383 4.01 -0.55 19.02
C THR A 383 5.41 -0.27 18.52
N ARG A 384 6.26 0.32 19.35
CA ARG A 384 7.71 0.46 19.09
C ARG A 384 8.52 -0.48 19.97
N ALA A 385 9.77 -0.74 19.61
CA ALA A 385 10.66 -1.54 20.46
C ALA A 385 10.97 -0.79 21.75
N ALA A 386 11.12 -1.55 22.85
CA ALA A 386 11.87 -1.04 23.99
C ALA A 386 13.34 -0.87 23.55
N LEU A 387 13.96 0.24 23.95
CA LEU A 387 15.32 0.65 23.56
C LEU A 387 16.31 -0.52 23.52
N GLY A 388 17.02 -0.67 22.39
CA GLY A 388 18.17 -1.58 22.30
C GLY A 388 19.52 -0.87 22.37
N GLU A 389 19.65 0.38 21.91
CA GLU A 389 20.98 1.04 21.74
C GLU A 389 21.09 2.50 22.24
N GLY A 390 20.16 3.00 23.06
CA GLY A 390 20.21 4.37 23.61
C GLY A 390 19.43 4.57 24.91
N PRO A 391 19.69 5.64 25.68
CA PRO A 391 19.08 5.87 27.00
C PRO A 391 17.69 6.52 26.95
N THR A 392 17.28 7.08 25.82
CA THR A 392 16.04 7.88 25.70
C THR A 392 15.24 7.48 24.48
N ASN A 393 13.98 7.13 24.70
CA ASN A 393 12.99 7.07 23.64
C ASN A 393 12.68 8.49 23.15
N HIS A 394 12.31 8.61 21.88
CA HIS A 394 11.87 9.88 21.29
C HIS A 394 10.36 9.93 21.12
N SER A 395 9.78 11.13 21.09
CA SER A 395 8.38 11.27 20.77
C SER A 395 8.15 10.89 19.31
N ILE A 396 7.03 10.23 19.03
CA ILE A 396 6.69 9.80 17.68
C ILE A 396 5.32 10.37 17.36
N SER A 397 5.18 10.99 16.20
CA SER A 397 3.90 11.42 15.67
C SER A 397 3.67 10.72 14.35
N GLY A 398 2.43 10.38 14.04
CA GLY A 398 2.13 9.72 12.78
C GLY A 398 0.70 9.95 12.33
N SER A 399 0.46 9.57 11.10
CA SER A 399 -0.85 9.57 10.48
C SER A 399 -1.08 8.22 9.81
N TYR A 400 -2.33 7.78 9.80
CA TYR A 400 -2.71 6.53 9.18
C TYR A 400 -4.01 6.64 8.39
N PHE A 401 -4.18 5.69 7.48
CA PHE A 401 -5.37 5.44 6.68
C PHE A 401 -5.82 4.00 6.88
N LEU A 402 -7.08 3.84 7.24
CA LEU A 402 -7.79 2.57 7.32
C LEU A 402 -8.71 2.48 6.10
N ILE A 403 -8.50 1.52 5.22
CA ILE A 403 -9.32 1.30 4.03
C ILE A 403 -10.11 0.02 4.21
N GLU A 404 -11.41 0.15 4.41
CA GLU A 404 -12.34 -0.94 4.70
C GLU A 404 -13.16 -1.31 3.44
N PHE A 405 -13.25 -2.62 3.13
CA PHE A 405 -13.79 -3.19 1.88
C PHE A 405 -15.02 -4.09 2.03
#